data_AF-A0A0P7C312-F1
#
_entry.id   AF-A0A0P7C312-F1
#
_cell.length_a   1.000
_cell.length_b   1.000
_cell.length_c   1.000
_cell.angle_alpha   90.00
_cell.angle_beta   90.00
_cell.angle_gamma   90.00
#
_symmetry.space_group_name_H-M   'P 1'
#
loop_
_entity.id
_entity.type
_entity.pdbx_description
1 polymer ?
#
loop_
_entity_poly.entity_id
_entity_poly.type
_entity_poly.pdbx_seq_one_letter_code
_entity_poly.pdbx_strand_id
1 'polypeptide(L)'
;MKFLTPLLFLLFFSACVSEPFELGDGVDLESFKKDRGGCENLRSGQIEALKAVSDNILTHSENEVLATLGRYDFQILDRKNQKVFVYYLEEGPHCEAIQNESSAISMAVYFNATSLAKEVTFQQGMP
;
A
#
# COMPACT_ATOMS: atom_id res chain seq x y z
N MET A 1 -30.32 -33.28 -33.50
CA MET A 1 -29.44 -32.11 -33.70
C MET A 1 -29.79 -31.06 -32.67
N LYS A 2 -28.76 -30.38 -32.13
CA LYS A 2 -28.84 -29.14 -31.33
C LYS A 2 -29.38 -29.29 -29.91
N PHE A 3 -28.51 -29.57 -28.93
CA PHE A 3 -28.50 -28.90 -27.61
C PHE A 3 -27.13 -29.11 -26.92
N LEU A 4 -26.03 -29.16 -27.69
CA LEU A 4 -24.66 -29.30 -27.17
C LEU A 4 -23.94 -27.93 -27.03
N THR A 5 -24.68 -26.87 -26.72
CA THR A 5 -24.16 -25.49 -26.70
C THR A 5 -25.01 -24.63 -25.76
N PRO A 6 -24.87 -24.77 -24.42
CA PRO A 6 -24.29 -23.66 -23.68
C PRO A 6 -23.63 -24.07 -22.33
N LEU A 7 -22.79 -25.11 -22.28
CA LEU A 7 -22.04 -25.43 -21.04
C LEU A 7 -20.56 -24.95 -21.11
N LEU A 8 -20.11 -24.49 -22.27
CA LEU A 8 -18.73 -24.07 -22.52
C LEU A 8 -18.53 -22.54 -22.47
N PHE A 9 -19.26 -21.85 -21.59
CA PHE A 9 -19.12 -20.39 -21.42
C PHE A 9 -18.87 -19.96 -19.97
N LEU A 10 -18.71 -20.90 -19.03
CA LEU A 10 -18.63 -20.62 -17.59
C LEU A 10 -17.23 -20.81 -16.98
N LEU A 11 -16.16 -20.81 -17.78
CA LEU A 11 -14.82 -21.27 -17.33
C LEU A 11 -13.68 -20.24 -17.49
N PHE A 12 -13.96 -18.93 -17.56
CA PHE A 12 -12.88 -17.93 -17.77
C PHE A 12 -12.94 -16.67 -16.90
N PHE A 13 -13.34 -16.78 -15.63
CA PHE A 13 -13.16 -15.68 -14.66
C PHE A 13 -12.37 -16.13 -13.43
N SER A 14 -11.16 -16.67 -13.62
CA SER A 14 -10.16 -16.61 -12.55
C SER A 14 -9.56 -15.20 -12.57
N ALA A 15 -10.09 -14.30 -11.75
CA ALA A 15 -9.44 -13.02 -11.49
C ALA A 15 -8.09 -13.31 -10.84
N CYS A 16 -7.00 -12.84 -11.45
CA CYS A 16 -5.67 -12.95 -10.89
C CYS A 16 -5.56 -11.90 -9.76
N VAL A 17 -5.81 -12.33 -8.53
CA VAL A 17 -5.58 -11.53 -7.32
C VAL A 17 -4.14 -11.78 -6.88
N SER A 18 -3.37 -10.72 -6.67
CA SER A 18 -2.02 -10.85 -6.10
C SER A 18 -2.10 -11.30 -4.66
N GLU A 19 -1.31 -12.31 -4.30
CA GLU A 19 -1.21 -12.78 -2.94
C GLU A 19 -0.39 -11.78 -2.10
N PRO A 20 -0.77 -11.53 -0.83
CA PRO A 20 0.08 -10.78 0.10
C PRO A 20 1.42 -11.50 0.31
N PHE A 21 2.49 -10.74 0.52
CA PHE A 21 3.78 -11.29 0.90
C PHE A 21 3.96 -11.23 2.43
N GLU A 22 4.93 -12.00 2.92
CA GLU A 22 5.31 -11.97 4.33
C GLU A 22 6.13 -10.71 4.61
N LEU A 23 5.49 -9.67 5.15
CA LEU A 23 6.17 -8.43 5.52
C LEU A 23 7.20 -8.64 6.63
N GLY A 24 6.94 -9.57 7.56
CA GLY A 24 7.75 -9.82 8.74
C GLY A 24 6.97 -9.61 10.04
N ASP A 25 7.59 -9.98 11.16
CA ASP A 25 6.97 -9.92 12.49
C ASP A 25 6.88 -8.48 13.03
N GLY A 26 5.94 -8.26 13.95
CA GLY A 26 5.82 -7.01 14.71
C GLY A 26 4.96 -5.93 14.07
N VAL A 27 4.48 -6.13 12.84
CA VAL A 27 3.48 -5.27 12.20
C VAL A 27 2.12 -5.97 12.22
N ASP A 28 1.15 -5.35 12.89
CA ASP A 28 -0.25 -5.72 12.83
C ASP A 28 -0.87 -5.17 11.54
N LEU A 29 -0.81 -5.99 10.48
CA LEU A 29 -1.33 -5.65 9.16
C LEU A 29 -2.84 -5.43 9.14
N GLU A 30 -3.61 -6.07 10.03
CA GLU A 30 -5.07 -5.86 10.09
C GLU A 30 -5.37 -4.47 10.64
N SER A 31 -4.71 -4.10 11.74
CA SER A 31 -4.80 -2.77 12.34
C SER A 31 -4.30 -1.68 11.39
N PHE A 32 -3.17 -1.91 10.73
CA PHE A 32 -2.60 -0.99 9.74
C PHE A 32 -3.56 -0.70 8.57
N LYS A 33 -4.21 -1.76 8.04
CA LYS A 33 -5.19 -1.66 6.95
C LYS A 33 -6.46 -0.94 7.35
N LYS A 34 -6.90 -1.12 8.59
CA LYS A 34 -8.12 -0.49 9.13
C LYS A 34 -7.93 1.02 9.29
N ASP A 35 -6.76 1.45 9.72
CA ASP A 35 -6.43 2.86 9.99
C ASP A 35 -6.07 3.64 8.73
N ARG A 36 -7.01 3.78 7.80
CA ARG A 36 -6.78 4.54 6.57
C ARG A 36 -6.52 6.01 6.90
N GLY A 37 -5.41 6.55 6.41
CA GLY A 37 -4.93 7.89 6.75
C GLY A 37 -4.20 7.99 8.08
N GLY A 38 -4.04 6.94 8.88
CA GLY A 38 -3.39 7.06 10.19
C GLY A 38 -4.21 7.86 11.22
N CYS A 39 -5.48 8.14 10.94
CA CYS A 39 -6.34 9.03 11.72
C CYS A 39 -6.87 8.40 13.02
N GLU A 40 -6.80 7.08 13.17
CA GLU A 40 -7.12 6.37 14.42
C GLU A 40 -5.87 6.16 15.31
N ASN A 41 -4.71 6.69 14.90
CA ASN A 41 -3.40 6.52 15.55
C ASN A 41 -2.95 5.06 15.75
N LEU A 42 -3.56 4.10 15.05
CA LEU A 42 -3.22 2.68 15.15
C LEU A 42 -1.89 2.34 14.44
N ARG A 43 -1.52 3.14 13.43
CA ARG A 43 -0.21 3.03 12.74
C ARG A 43 0.95 3.60 13.55
N SER A 44 0.70 4.59 14.42
CA SER A 44 1.75 5.33 15.14
C SER A 44 2.61 4.43 16.03
N GLY A 45 1.97 3.49 16.73
CA GLY A 45 2.64 2.50 17.58
C GLY A 45 3.47 1.46 16.82
N GLN A 46 3.38 1.42 15.49
CA GLN A 46 4.02 0.41 14.64
C GLN A 46 5.17 0.97 13.80
N ILE A 47 5.49 2.27 13.91
CA ILE A 47 6.51 2.94 13.08
C ILE A 47 7.87 2.25 13.14
N GLU A 48 8.35 1.88 14.33
CA GLU A 48 9.65 1.23 14.49
C GLU A 48 9.66 -0.20 13.93
N ALA A 49 8.55 -0.93 14.07
CA ALA A 49 8.39 -2.25 13.45
C ALA A 49 8.37 -2.14 11.92
N LEU A 50 7.61 -1.18 11.37
CA LEU A 50 7.55 -0.91 9.93
C LEU A 50 8.93 -0.56 9.36
N LYS A 51 9.72 0.27 10.05
CA LYS A 51 11.10 0.57 9.65
C LYS A 51 11.96 -0.68 9.62
N ALA A 52 11.89 -1.50 10.67
CA ALA A 52 12.69 -2.72 10.81
C ALA A 52 12.42 -3.75 9.70
N VAL A 53 11.20 -3.78 9.17
CA VAL A 53 10.80 -4.73 8.11
C VAL A 53 10.67 -4.10 6.72
N SER A 54 11.00 -2.81 6.57
CA SER A 54 10.77 -2.05 5.32
C SER A 54 11.54 -2.61 4.12
N ASP A 55 12.70 -3.23 4.34
CA ASP A 55 13.48 -3.88 3.29
C ASP A 55 12.73 -5.07 2.66
N ASN A 56 11.83 -5.72 3.39
CA ASN A 56 11.01 -6.83 2.88
C ASN A 56 9.95 -6.34 1.88
N ILE A 57 9.69 -5.03 1.80
CA ILE A 57 8.79 -4.45 0.79
C ILE A 57 9.49 -4.38 -0.57
N LEU A 58 10.82 -4.29 -0.58
CA LEU A 58 11.60 -4.15 -1.82
C LEU A 58 11.39 -5.35 -2.72
N THR A 59 11.48 -5.12 -4.03
CA THR A 59 11.32 -6.14 -5.08
C THR A 59 9.91 -6.70 -5.27
N HIS A 60 8.96 -6.43 -4.36
CA HIS A 60 7.55 -6.79 -4.57
C HIS A 60 6.84 -5.84 -5.53
N SER A 61 5.86 -6.37 -6.26
CA SER A 61 5.05 -5.59 -7.18
C SER A 61 4.06 -4.67 -6.45
N GLU A 62 3.63 -3.63 -7.15
CA GLU A 62 2.57 -2.73 -6.71
C GLU A 62 1.33 -3.46 -6.18
N ASN A 63 0.91 -4.54 -6.85
CA ASN A 63 -0.27 -5.30 -6.46
C ASN A 63 -0.02 -6.14 -5.19
N GLU A 64 1.17 -6.72 -5.03
CA GLU A 64 1.55 -7.42 -3.79
C GLU A 64 1.65 -6.46 -2.61
N VAL A 65 2.19 -5.24 -2.82
CA VAL A 65 2.20 -4.18 -1.81
C VAL A 65 0.78 -3.76 -1.44
N LEU A 66 -0.12 -3.59 -2.41
CA LEU A 66 -1.54 -3.31 -2.14
C LEU A 66 -2.23 -4.47 -1.40
N ALA A 67 -1.94 -5.72 -1.74
CA ALA A 67 -2.49 -6.88 -1.05
C ALA A 67 -2.00 -6.97 0.41
N THR A 68 -0.74 -6.59 0.65
CA THR A 68 -0.06 -6.71 1.94
C THR A 68 -0.35 -5.54 2.88
N LEU A 69 -0.14 -4.29 2.43
CA LEU A 69 -0.32 -3.09 3.25
C LEU A 69 -1.73 -2.48 3.13
N GLY A 70 -2.51 -2.90 2.14
CA GLY A 70 -3.77 -2.26 1.79
C GLY A 70 -3.58 -1.02 0.92
N ARG A 71 -4.70 -0.35 0.65
CA ARG A 71 -4.72 0.83 -0.21
C ARG A 71 -3.97 1.97 0.45
N TYR A 72 -3.04 2.57 -0.29
CA TYR A 72 -2.38 3.82 0.08
C TYR A 72 -3.39 4.95 0.35
N ASP A 73 -2.96 5.92 1.14
CA ASP A 73 -3.79 7.08 1.49
C ASP A 73 -3.88 8.04 0.30
N PHE A 74 -2.75 8.30 -0.34
CA PHE A 74 -2.67 8.97 -1.62
C PHE A 74 -1.48 8.47 -2.45
N GLN A 75 -1.54 8.74 -3.76
CA GLN A 75 -0.48 8.40 -4.72
C GLN A 75 0.00 9.67 -5.37
N ILE A 76 1.32 9.80 -5.52
CA ILE A 76 1.94 10.86 -6.31
C ILE A 76 2.77 10.27 -7.44
N LEU A 77 3.13 11.14 -8.39
CA LEU A 77 4.25 10.93 -9.30
C LEU A 77 5.36 11.87 -8.85
N ASP A 78 6.54 11.31 -8.56
CA ASP A 78 7.68 12.13 -8.18
C ASP A 78 8.23 12.94 -9.37
N ARG A 79 9.28 13.73 -9.15
CA ARG A 79 9.91 14.55 -10.20
C ARG A 79 10.53 13.73 -11.35
N LYS A 80 10.71 12.43 -11.17
CA LYS A 80 11.24 11.48 -12.16
C LYS A 80 10.13 10.61 -12.76
N ASN A 81 8.86 10.97 -12.57
CA ASN A 81 7.68 10.20 -12.99
C ASN A 81 7.62 8.80 -12.36
N GLN A 82 8.22 8.61 -11.20
CA GLN A 82 8.13 7.39 -10.41
C GLN A 82 6.83 7.42 -9.61
N LYS A 83 6.09 6.32 -9.66
CA LYS A 83 4.89 6.16 -8.85
C LYS A 83 5.30 6.00 -7.39
N VAL A 84 4.61 6.71 -6.50
CA VAL A 84 4.85 6.64 -5.06
C VAL A 84 3.53 6.41 -4.35
N PHE A 85 3.48 5.38 -3.51
CA PHE A 85 2.40 5.16 -2.56
C PHE A 85 2.76 5.79 -1.24
N VAL A 86 1.86 6.61 -0.70
CA VAL A 86 2.09 7.29 0.57
C VAL A 86 1.06 6.84 1.60
N TYR A 87 1.58 6.49 2.78
CA TYR A 87 0.82 6.09 3.96
C TYR A 87 1.15 7.05 5.10
N TYR A 88 0.17 7.79 5.61
CA TYR A 88 0.34 8.52 6.87
C TYR A 88 0.37 7.51 8.03
N LEU A 89 1.28 7.70 8.97
CA LEU A 89 1.50 6.82 10.13
C LEU A 89 1.04 7.45 11.44
N GLU A 90 0.69 8.73 11.43
CA GLU A 90 0.21 9.49 12.58
C GLU A 90 -1.00 10.33 12.17
N GLU A 91 -1.84 10.67 13.14
CA GLU A 91 -2.93 11.63 12.95
C GLU A 91 -2.37 13.03 12.62
N GLY A 92 -3.09 13.77 11.78
CA GLY A 92 -2.76 15.16 11.49
C GLY A 92 -3.86 15.89 10.72
N PRO A 93 -3.61 17.15 10.32
CA PRO A 93 -4.60 17.98 9.61
C PRO A 93 -5.17 17.36 8.33
N HIS A 94 -4.43 16.44 7.71
CA HIS A 94 -4.84 15.69 6.53
C HIS A 94 -6.07 14.78 6.77
N CYS A 95 -6.34 14.41 8.02
CA CYS A 95 -7.51 13.62 8.42
C CYS A 95 -8.83 14.37 8.24
N GLU A 96 -8.81 15.70 8.37
CA GLU A 96 -9.99 16.55 8.11
C GLU A 96 -10.18 16.75 6.60
N ALA A 97 -9.09 17.05 5.90
CA ALA A 97 -9.06 17.18 4.45
C ALA A 97 -7.66 16.86 3.93
N ILE A 98 -7.55 15.98 2.95
CA ILE A 98 -6.25 15.49 2.42
C ILE A 98 -5.35 16.61 1.86
N GLN A 99 -5.93 17.76 1.50
CA GLN A 99 -5.21 18.94 1.01
C GLN A 99 -4.55 19.75 2.13
N ASN A 100 -4.94 19.53 3.38
CA ASN A 100 -4.34 20.22 4.51
C ASN A 100 -2.90 19.76 4.68
N GLU A 101 -1.99 20.71 4.75
CA GLU A 101 -0.59 20.44 5.02
C GLU A 101 -0.46 19.76 6.39
N SER A 102 0.24 18.62 6.40
CA SER A 102 0.41 17.79 7.58
C SER A 102 1.89 17.51 7.77
N SER A 103 2.36 17.63 9.01
CA SER A 103 3.71 17.22 9.42
C SER A 103 3.75 15.79 9.98
N ALA A 104 2.62 15.08 9.99
CA ALA A 104 2.52 13.69 10.42
C ALA A 104 3.58 12.83 9.72
N ILE A 105 4.19 11.89 10.45
CA ILE A 105 5.12 10.94 9.84
C ILE A 105 4.40 10.16 8.75
N SER A 106 5.03 10.04 7.58
CA SER A 106 4.55 9.24 6.46
C SER A 106 5.60 8.22 6.03
N MET A 107 5.12 7.11 5.48
CA MET A 107 5.90 6.12 4.76
C MET A 107 5.60 6.24 3.26
N ALA A 108 6.65 6.36 2.45
CA ALA A 108 6.54 6.43 1.00
C ALA A 108 7.21 5.20 0.37
N VAL A 109 6.45 4.47 -0.44
CA VAL A 109 6.93 3.32 -1.22
C VAL A 109 7.04 3.74 -2.69
N TYR A 110 8.27 3.77 -3.20
CA TYR A 110 8.54 4.16 -4.58
C TYR A 110 8.63 2.94 -5.47
N PHE A 111 7.99 3.03 -6.64
CA PHE A 111 8.00 1.98 -7.65
C PHE A 111 8.85 2.38 -8.85
N ASN A 112 9.51 1.39 -9.45
CA ASN A 112 10.22 1.57 -10.71
C ASN A 112 9.25 1.48 -11.92
N ALA A 113 9.79 1.60 -13.13
CA ALA A 113 9.01 1.56 -14.36
C ALA A 113 8.32 0.21 -14.64
N THR A 114 8.72 -0.87 -13.96
CA THR A 114 8.10 -2.20 -14.06
C THR A 114 7.17 -2.50 -12.88
N SER A 115 6.74 -1.47 -12.14
CA SER A 115 5.86 -1.58 -10.98
C SER A 115 6.42 -2.42 -9.83
N LEU A 116 7.74 -2.49 -9.65
CA LEU A 116 8.38 -3.10 -8.49
C LEU A 116 8.82 -2.04 -7.48
N ALA A 117 8.60 -2.29 -6.20
CA ALA A 117 9.10 -1.47 -5.11
C ALA A 117 10.63 -1.41 -5.15
N LYS A 118 11.18 -0.20 -5.17
CA LYS A 118 12.62 0.04 -5.27
C LYS A 118 13.21 0.78 -4.06
N GLU A 119 12.38 1.42 -3.27
CA GLU A 119 12.79 2.30 -2.17
C GLU A 119 11.60 2.53 -1.25
N VAL A 120 11.87 2.54 0.06
CA VAL A 120 10.91 2.90 1.11
C VAL A 120 11.53 3.99 1.97
N THR A 121 10.83 5.10 2.16
CA THR A 121 11.30 6.21 3.00
C THR A 121 10.30 6.52 4.11
N PHE A 122 10.81 7.08 5.20
CA PHE A 122 10.03 7.58 6.33
C PHE A 122 10.40 9.04 6.56
N GLN A 123 9.41 9.93 6.64
CA GLN A 123 9.65 11.37 6.75
C GLN A 123 8.46 12.10 7.38
N GLN A 124 8.70 13.34 7.82
CA GLN A 124 7.61 14.21 8.28
C GLN A 124 6.91 14.85 7.07
N GLY A 125 5.58 14.71 7.02
CA GLY A 125 4.77 15.23 5.93
C GLY A 125 4.95 14.47 4.62
N MET A 126 4.73 15.16 3.50
CA MET A 126 4.72 14.54 2.17
C MET A 126 6.14 14.31 1.60
N PRO A 127 6.36 13.25 0.78
CA PRO A 127 7.56 13.02 -0.03
C PRO A 127 7.86 14.10 -1.09
#